data_AF-A0A1E3X9H5-F1
#
_entry.id   AF-A0A1E3X9H5-F1
#
_cell.length_a   1.000
_cell.length_b   1.000
_cell.length_c   1.000
_cell.angle_alpha   90.00
_cell.angle_beta   90.00
_cell.angle_gamma   90.00
#
_symmetry.space_group_name_H-M   'P 1'
#
loop_
_entity.id
_entity.type
_entity.pdbx_description
1 polymer ?
#
loop_
_entity_poly.entity_id
_entity_poly.type
_entity_poly.pdbx_seq_one_letter_code
_entity_poly.pdbx_strand_id
1 'polypeptide(L)'
;MDYGYKNIEQPDIFYNRPPRKPIRERVIDVFNGIKTYCENKLVEKGDRLEYEDDVKDNKLFEIYPFLGLNTIHYNKPDKPEQLEEMLDKYFKDYEGKQQPLYENMGEFNGDIDEAGFRSNFFAGIKVYPPLGFDPWPDDGKEKDKVIILYDYCIDKGIPITTHCSNGGFRVDKNADNYTAPGLKWTKVLEVEKYSKLKIKFGHFGFQSKFLWLFPRTQWRDSIIELMSNYPNVYADFSCLSLSEKQCKHLEGLLKEKENTNPELKDRILFGSDFLISLIWTNSYNEYLRNFKTTKSLQDLKENFCSKNPEKFLFNRKNSE
;
A
#
# COMPACT_ATOMS: atom_id res chain seq x y z
N MET A 1 -8.12 1.25 8.06
CA MET A 1 -7.72 2.60 7.62
C MET A 1 -7.95 3.58 8.76
N ASP A 2 -6.92 3.92 9.52
CA ASP A 2 -6.93 4.93 10.61
C ASP A 2 -7.01 6.38 10.07
N TYR A 3 -8.10 6.69 9.34
CA TYR A 3 -8.37 8.04 8.79
C TYR A 3 -9.62 8.69 9.38
N GLY A 4 -10.02 8.26 10.57
CA GLY A 4 -11.16 8.79 11.30
C GLY A 4 -10.77 10.08 12.01
N TYR A 5 -10.99 11.20 11.32
CA TYR A 5 -10.85 12.54 11.89
C TYR A 5 -11.68 12.68 13.17
N LYS A 6 -11.00 12.75 14.31
CA LYS A 6 -11.60 13.21 15.57
C LYS A 6 -11.45 14.73 15.59
N ASN A 7 -12.56 15.44 15.41
CA ASN A 7 -12.74 16.89 15.70
C ASN A 7 -12.21 17.91 14.66
N ILE A 8 -12.84 17.97 13.48
CA ILE A 8 -12.81 19.19 12.65
C ILE A 8 -14.23 19.75 12.60
N GLU A 9 -14.47 20.90 13.23
CA GLU A 9 -15.60 21.79 12.89
C GLU A 9 -15.05 22.89 11.98
N GLN A 10 -15.60 23.04 10.77
CA GLN A 10 -15.26 24.14 9.87
C GLN A 10 -16.54 24.90 9.51
N PRO A 11 -16.72 26.13 10.03
CA PRO A 11 -18.00 26.83 9.95
C PRO A 11 -18.44 27.20 8.53
N ASP A 12 -17.53 27.25 7.56
CA ASP A 12 -17.78 27.82 6.22
C ASP A 12 -17.94 26.78 5.10
N ILE A 13 -18.21 25.51 5.42
CA ILE A 13 -18.45 24.46 4.41
C ILE A 13 -19.79 23.74 4.64
N PHE A 14 -20.44 23.34 3.54
CA PHE A 14 -21.78 22.73 3.50
C PHE A 14 -21.90 21.44 4.33
N TYR A 15 -20.78 20.75 4.56
CA TYR A 15 -20.65 19.59 5.43
C TYR A 15 -19.62 19.87 6.55
N ASN A 16 -19.94 20.83 7.41
CA ASN A 16 -19.09 21.24 8.55
C ASN A 16 -18.88 20.15 9.62
N ARG A 17 -19.59 19.03 9.47
CA ARG A 17 -19.44 17.79 10.24
C ARG A 17 -19.48 16.60 9.28
N PRO A 18 -18.34 16.15 8.73
CA PRO A 18 -18.32 15.00 7.84
C PRO A 18 -18.83 13.75 8.58
N PRO A 19 -19.54 12.83 7.90
CA PRO A 19 -20.01 11.60 8.51
C PRO A 19 -18.82 10.82 9.10
N ARG A 20 -18.82 10.70 10.43
CA ARG A 20 -17.82 9.93 11.18
C ARG A 20 -18.19 8.46 11.07
N LYS A 21 -17.89 7.81 9.94
CA LYS A 21 -17.77 6.35 9.97
C LYS A 21 -16.49 6.04 10.73
N PRO A 22 -16.57 5.51 11.96
CA PRO A 22 -15.36 5.31 12.73
C PRO A 22 -14.46 4.29 12.01
N ILE A 23 -13.16 4.42 12.26
CA ILE A 23 -12.10 3.62 11.61
C ILE A 23 -12.35 2.13 11.78
N ARG A 24 -12.86 1.77 12.96
CA ARG A 24 -13.20 0.42 13.38
C ARG A 24 -14.15 -0.25 12.37
N GLU A 25 -15.22 0.43 12.00
CA GLU A 25 -16.26 -0.07 11.10
C GLU A 25 -15.72 -0.20 9.68
N ARG A 26 -14.79 0.68 9.25
CA ARG A 26 -14.12 0.51 7.95
C ARG A 26 -13.22 -0.73 7.91
N VAL A 27 -12.59 -1.08 9.03
CA VAL A 27 -11.78 -2.30 9.12
C VAL A 27 -12.70 -3.52 9.11
N ILE A 28 -13.76 -3.51 9.94
CA ILE A 28 -14.80 -4.55 9.99
C ILE A 28 -15.37 -4.81 8.60
N ASP A 29 -15.75 -3.76 7.85
CA ASP A 29 -16.29 -3.91 6.49
C ASP A 29 -15.32 -4.61 5.53
N VAL A 30 -14.04 -4.26 5.58
CA VAL A 30 -13.02 -4.88 4.71
C VAL A 30 -12.93 -6.37 5.01
N PHE A 31 -12.84 -6.74 6.28
CA PHE A 31 -12.71 -8.15 6.66
C PHE A 31 -13.99 -8.94 6.45
N ASN A 32 -15.17 -8.34 6.66
CA ASN A 32 -16.45 -8.94 6.28
C ASN A 32 -16.53 -9.16 4.77
N GLY A 33 -16.07 -8.20 3.96
CA GLY A 33 -16.00 -8.35 2.51
C GLY A 33 -15.07 -9.50 2.08
N ILE A 34 -13.92 -9.66 2.74
CA ILE A 34 -13.00 -10.78 2.50
C ILE A 34 -13.63 -12.10 2.89
N LYS A 35 -14.31 -12.16 4.04
CA LYS A 35 -15.06 -13.34 4.48
C LYS A 35 -16.15 -13.72 3.48
N THR A 36 -17.00 -12.77 3.08
CA THR A 36 -18.02 -12.99 2.04
C THR A 36 -17.39 -13.50 0.75
N TYR A 37 -16.26 -12.93 0.31
CA TYR A 37 -15.54 -13.41 -0.87
C TYR A 37 -15.06 -14.86 -0.71
N CYS A 38 -14.55 -15.25 0.46
CA CYS A 38 -14.07 -16.61 0.72
C CYS A 38 -15.20 -17.65 0.78
N GLU A 39 -16.34 -17.28 1.36
CA GLU A 39 -17.49 -18.18 1.58
C GLU A 39 -18.44 -18.25 0.37
N ASN A 40 -18.36 -17.31 -0.58
CA ASN A 40 -19.36 -17.17 -1.63
C ASN A 40 -18.74 -16.92 -3.01
N LYS A 41 -19.38 -17.43 -4.06
CA LYS A 41 -19.19 -16.99 -5.45
C LYS A 41 -20.39 -16.16 -5.89
N LEU A 42 -20.17 -15.26 -6.84
CA LEU A 42 -21.24 -14.52 -7.51
C LEU A 42 -21.69 -15.30 -8.74
N VAL A 43 -23.00 -15.54 -8.85
CA VAL A 43 -23.63 -16.15 -10.02
C VAL A 43 -24.71 -15.25 -10.60
N GLU A 44 -24.86 -15.27 -11.92
CA GLU A 44 -25.95 -14.59 -12.61
C GLU A 44 -27.19 -15.47 -12.61
N LYS A 45 -28.30 -14.98 -12.04
CA LYS A 45 -29.62 -15.62 -12.12
C LYS A 45 -30.62 -14.64 -12.69
N GLY A 46 -30.89 -14.77 -13.99
CA GLY A 46 -31.74 -13.84 -14.73
C GLY A 46 -31.11 -12.45 -14.81
N ASP A 47 -31.75 -11.45 -14.21
CA ASP A 47 -31.33 -10.05 -14.17
C ASP A 47 -30.61 -9.66 -12.87
N ARG A 48 -30.31 -10.63 -12.00
CA ARG A 48 -29.69 -10.40 -10.68
C ARG A 48 -28.40 -11.18 -10.50
N LEU A 49 -27.54 -10.62 -9.68
CA LEU A 49 -26.40 -11.31 -9.10
C LEU A 49 -26.81 -11.88 -7.74
N GLU A 50 -26.57 -13.17 -7.54
CA GLU A 50 -26.79 -13.86 -6.28
C GLU A 50 -25.49 -14.46 -5.75
N TYR A 51 -25.42 -14.61 -4.43
CA TYR A 51 -24.37 -15.39 -3.79
C TYR A 51 -24.76 -16.86 -3.76
N GLU A 52 -23.81 -17.73 -4.09
CA GLU A 52 -23.87 -19.16 -3.83
C GLU A 52 -22.65 -19.56 -3.00
N ASP A 53 -22.81 -20.58 -2.16
CA ASP A 53 -21.72 -21.14 -1.36
C ASP A 53 -20.55 -21.56 -2.25
N ASP A 54 -19.35 -21.27 -1.77
CA ASP A 54 -18.08 -21.66 -2.38
C ASP A 54 -16.99 -21.70 -1.30
N VAL A 55 -15.79 -22.13 -1.65
CA VAL A 55 -14.70 -22.27 -0.68
C VAL A 55 -13.49 -21.42 -1.05
N LYS A 56 -12.72 -21.03 -0.04
CA LYS A 56 -11.51 -20.20 -0.15
C LYS A 56 -10.51 -20.73 -1.19
N ASP A 57 -10.37 -22.05 -1.29
CA ASP A 57 -9.41 -22.70 -2.19
C ASP A 57 -9.77 -22.55 -3.68
N ASN A 58 -11.03 -22.22 -4.01
CA ASN A 58 -11.49 -22.00 -5.38
C ASN A 58 -11.29 -20.54 -5.84
N LYS A 59 -10.81 -19.65 -4.96
CA LYS A 59 -10.77 -18.21 -5.22
C LYS A 59 -9.59 -17.81 -6.08
N LEU A 60 -9.82 -16.81 -6.94
CA LEU A 60 -8.82 -16.27 -7.84
C LEU A 60 -7.77 -15.42 -7.10
N PHE A 61 -8.16 -14.72 -6.05
CA PHE A 61 -7.30 -13.78 -5.34
C PHE A 61 -7.07 -14.21 -3.91
N GLU A 62 -5.82 -14.14 -3.48
CA GLU A 62 -5.49 -13.99 -2.07
C GLU A 62 -5.56 -12.49 -1.71
N ILE A 63 -6.23 -12.17 -0.60
CA ILE A 63 -6.47 -10.79 -0.18
C ILE A 63 -5.79 -10.57 1.17
N TYR A 64 -4.75 -9.73 1.14
CA TYR A 64 -3.93 -9.42 2.30
C TYR A 64 -3.97 -7.93 2.65
N PRO A 65 -4.80 -7.51 3.61
CA PRO A 65 -4.93 -6.11 4.00
C PRO A 65 -3.64 -5.53 4.58
N PHE A 66 -3.43 -4.23 4.37
CA PHE A 66 -2.38 -3.46 5.04
C PHE A 66 -3.02 -2.56 6.11
N LEU A 67 -2.40 -2.51 7.29
CA LEU A 67 -2.83 -1.61 8.35
C LEU A 67 -2.43 -0.18 8.02
N GLY A 68 -3.43 0.68 7.79
CA GLY A 68 -3.19 2.12 7.64
C GLY A 68 -2.82 2.75 8.98
N LEU A 69 -1.66 3.40 9.07
CA LEU A 69 -1.12 3.95 10.31
C LEU A 69 -0.52 5.35 10.08
N ASN A 70 -0.75 6.26 11.04
CA ASN A 70 -0.04 7.53 11.15
C ASN A 70 0.41 7.74 12.60
N THR A 71 1.72 7.82 12.83
CA THR A 71 2.34 7.89 14.16
C THR A 71 1.89 9.09 14.97
N ILE A 72 1.52 10.20 14.31
CA ILE A 72 1.08 11.43 14.99
C ILE A 72 -0.18 11.23 15.85
N HIS A 73 -0.96 10.19 15.58
CA HIS A 73 -2.18 9.87 16.34
C HIS A 73 -1.93 9.15 17.66
N TYR A 74 -0.69 8.72 17.93
CA TYR A 74 -0.27 7.95 19.11
C TYR A 74 0.46 8.84 20.12
N ASN A 75 -0.13 10.01 20.43
CA ASN A 75 0.50 11.12 21.18
C ASN A 75 -0.15 11.40 22.54
N LYS A 76 -0.72 10.37 23.19
CA LYS A 76 -1.35 10.55 24.50
C LYS A 76 -0.26 10.68 25.58
N PRO A 77 -0.11 11.85 26.26
CA PRO A 77 0.90 12.04 27.29
C PRO A 77 0.79 11.02 28.44
N ASP A 78 -0.40 10.45 28.62
CA ASP A 78 -0.77 9.44 29.60
C ASP A 78 -0.59 7.98 29.12
N LYS A 79 -0.25 7.76 27.84
CA LYS A 79 -0.09 6.41 27.23
C LYS A 79 1.01 6.39 26.16
N PRO A 80 2.29 6.52 26.55
CA PRO A 80 3.41 6.49 25.60
C PRO A 80 3.52 5.17 24.83
N GLU A 81 3.09 4.05 25.41
CA GLU A 81 3.10 2.70 24.84
C GLU A 81 2.02 2.45 23.78
N GLN A 82 1.11 3.40 23.52
CA GLN A 82 -0.08 3.17 22.67
C GLN A 82 0.27 2.68 21.25
N LEU A 83 1.39 3.14 20.68
CA LEU A 83 1.84 2.68 19.36
C LEU A 83 2.34 1.23 19.43
N GLU A 84 3.15 0.89 20.44
CA GLU A 84 3.68 -0.45 20.64
C GLU A 84 2.57 -1.45 20.95
N GLU A 85 1.61 -1.10 21.82
CA GLU A 85 0.43 -1.93 22.10
C GLU A 85 -0.37 -2.22 20.82
N MET A 86 -0.50 -1.22 19.95
CA MET A 86 -1.17 -1.42 18.67
C MET A 86 -0.37 -2.37 17.79
N LEU A 87 0.95 -2.18 17.70
CA LEU A 87 1.83 -2.99 16.85
C LEU A 87 1.81 -4.43 17.34
N ASP A 88 1.93 -4.65 18.64
CA ASP A 88 1.83 -5.95 19.28
C ASP A 88 0.47 -6.60 19.04
N LYS A 89 -0.64 -5.85 19.10
CA LYS A 89 -1.97 -6.41 18.84
C LYS A 89 -2.06 -7.11 17.48
N TYR A 90 -1.41 -6.56 16.45
CA TYR A 90 -1.57 -7.02 15.06
C TYR A 90 -0.33 -7.68 14.46
N PHE A 91 0.83 -7.59 15.12
CA PHE A 91 2.10 -8.04 14.55
C PHE A 91 3.04 -8.75 15.54
N LYS A 92 2.66 -8.94 16.81
CA LYS A 92 3.51 -9.63 17.79
C LYS A 92 4.00 -11.00 17.31
N ASP A 93 3.08 -11.78 16.73
CA ASP A 93 3.33 -13.12 16.18
C ASP A 93 3.34 -13.10 14.63
N TYR A 94 3.63 -11.95 14.03
CA TYR A 94 3.78 -11.84 12.58
C TYR A 94 5.08 -12.52 12.14
N GLU A 95 4.96 -13.47 11.21
CA GLU A 95 6.11 -14.24 10.72
C GLU A 95 6.58 -13.77 9.32
N GLY A 96 5.79 -12.92 8.66
CA GLY A 96 6.02 -12.55 7.26
C GLY A 96 5.93 -13.75 6.31
N LYS A 97 5.10 -14.75 6.63
CA LYS A 97 4.87 -15.95 5.81
C LYS A 97 3.46 -15.93 5.21
N GLN A 98 3.32 -16.47 4.01
CA GLN A 98 2.03 -16.58 3.33
C GLN A 98 1.04 -17.46 4.09
N GLN A 99 1.50 -18.61 4.62
CA GLN A 99 0.62 -19.63 5.20
C GLN A 99 -0.24 -19.09 6.36
N PRO A 100 0.31 -18.44 7.42
CA PRO A 100 -0.54 -17.90 8.49
C PRO A 100 -1.51 -16.81 8.02
N LEU A 101 -1.08 -15.98 7.06
CA LEU A 101 -1.95 -14.95 6.47
C LEU A 101 -3.09 -15.58 5.64
N TYR A 102 -2.80 -16.65 4.90
CA TYR A 102 -3.79 -17.38 4.11
C TYR A 102 -4.79 -18.14 4.99
N GLU A 103 -4.32 -18.76 6.07
CA GLU A 103 -5.16 -19.43 7.06
C GLU A 103 -6.17 -18.46 7.66
N ASN A 104 -5.73 -17.27 8.07
CA ASN A 104 -6.61 -16.22 8.61
C ASN A 104 -7.48 -15.51 7.57
N MET A 105 -7.20 -15.65 6.28
CA MET A 105 -8.01 -15.03 5.23
C MET A 105 -9.43 -15.62 5.25
N GLY A 106 -10.42 -14.77 5.55
CA GLY A 106 -11.82 -15.15 5.67
C GLY A 106 -12.30 -15.50 7.08
N GLU A 107 -11.39 -15.61 8.05
CA GLU A 107 -11.71 -16.09 9.42
C GLU A 107 -12.16 -14.98 10.38
N PHE A 108 -12.53 -13.81 9.85
CA PHE A 108 -12.97 -12.70 10.69
C PHE A 108 -14.33 -12.99 11.33
N ASN A 109 -14.42 -12.87 12.66
CA ASN A 109 -15.61 -13.21 13.43
C ASN A 109 -16.56 -12.01 13.67
N GLY A 110 -16.22 -10.82 13.16
CA GLY A 110 -17.01 -9.60 13.36
C GLY A 110 -16.53 -8.71 14.50
N ASP A 111 -15.61 -9.17 15.35
CA ASP A 111 -15.04 -8.38 16.43
C ASP A 111 -13.53 -8.20 16.31
N ILE A 112 -13.12 -6.94 16.17
CA ILE A 112 -11.72 -6.53 16.07
C ILE A 112 -11.01 -6.51 17.43
N ASP A 113 -11.75 -6.54 18.54
CA ASP A 113 -11.23 -6.36 19.90
C ASP A 113 -11.10 -7.69 20.66
N GLU A 114 -11.76 -8.74 20.20
CA GLU A 114 -11.65 -10.10 20.74
C GLU A 114 -10.26 -10.72 20.53
N ALA A 115 -9.99 -11.82 21.23
CA ALA A 115 -8.73 -12.57 21.13
C ALA A 115 -8.51 -13.17 19.73
N GLY A 116 -9.56 -13.32 18.91
CA GLY A 116 -9.47 -13.92 17.57
C GLY A 116 -8.88 -13.03 16.48
N PHE A 117 -9.00 -11.70 16.58
CA PHE A 117 -8.46 -10.77 15.58
C PHE A 117 -7.11 -10.18 16.03
N ARG A 118 -6.02 -10.87 15.69
CA ARG A 118 -4.65 -10.58 16.17
C ARG A 118 -3.63 -10.62 15.04
N SER A 119 -2.42 -11.08 15.33
CA SER A 119 -1.33 -11.27 14.36
C SER A 119 -1.79 -11.97 13.08
N ASN A 120 -1.16 -11.63 11.95
CA ASN A 120 -1.41 -12.26 10.65
C ASN A 120 -2.84 -12.04 10.08
N PHE A 121 -3.52 -10.96 10.47
CA PHE A 121 -4.67 -10.42 9.71
C PHE A 121 -4.27 -9.28 8.77
N PHE A 122 -3.13 -8.63 9.05
CA PHE A 122 -2.53 -7.63 8.17
C PHE A 122 -1.18 -8.13 7.67
N ALA A 123 -0.92 -7.96 6.38
CA ALA A 123 0.35 -8.35 5.77
C ALA A 123 1.41 -7.26 5.77
N GLY A 124 1.06 -6.04 6.18
CA GLY A 124 1.97 -4.91 6.15
C GLY A 124 1.35 -3.63 6.69
N ILE A 125 2.11 -2.53 6.62
CA ILE A 125 1.69 -1.20 7.06
C ILE A 125 1.59 -0.25 5.87
N LYS A 126 0.49 0.50 5.77
CA LYS A 126 0.32 1.58 4.81
C LYS A 126 0.48 2.91 5.52
N VAL A 127 1.43 3.70 5.08
CA VAL A 127 1.57 5.11 5.47
C VAL A 127 1.11 6.01 4.33
N TYR A 128 0.59 7.19 4.67
CA TYR A 128 0.02 8.11 3.69
C TYR A 128 0.49 9.53 3.97
N PRO A 129 1.66 9.92 3.41
CA PRO A 129 2.25 11.23 3.65
C PRO A 129 1.35 12.44 3.38
N PRO A 130 0.50 12.46 2.33
CA PRO A 130 -0.38 13.61 2.11
C PRO A 130 -1.48 13.82 3.17
N LEU A 131 -1.68 12.86 4.07
CA LEU A 131 -2.56 12.96 5.24
C LEU A 131 -1.79 13.31 6.53
N GLY A 132 -0.51 13.70 6.42
CA GLY A 132 0.30 14.21 7.52
C GLY A 132 1.28 13.21 8.13
N PHE A 133 1.57 12.09 7.47
CA PHE A 133 2.67 11.22 7.89
C PHE A 133 4.01 11.81 7.40
N ASP A 134 4.83 12.33 8.31
CA ASP A 134 6.21 12.74 8.01
C ASP A 134 7.14 11.53 8.16
N PRO A 135 7.82 11.05 7.09
CA PRO A 135 8.72 9.91 7.18
C PRO A 135 9.96 10.16 8.04
N TRP A 136 10.35 11.42 8.24
CA TRP A 136 11.55 11.74 9.02
C TRP A 136 11.37 13.10 9.71
N PRO A 137 10.52 13.17 10.74
CA PRO A 137 10.15 14.40 11.40
C PRO A 137 11.34 15.03 12.13
N ASP A 138 11.35 16.36 12.18
CA ASP A 138 12.37 17.13 12.90
C ASP A 138 12.02 17.25 14.40
N ASP A 139 10.74 17.06 14.77
CA ASP A 139 10.29 16.95 16.15
C ASP A 139 10.78 15.64 16.79
N GLY A 140 11.50 15.72 17.91
CA GLY A 140 12.11 14.56 18.55
C GLY A 140 11.10 13.50 18.99
N LYS A 141 9.95 13.92 19.55
CA LYS A 141 8.94 12.98 20.05
C LYS A 141 8.23 12.24 18.91
N GLU A 142 7.89 12.96 17.83
CA GLU A 142 7.34 12.32 16.64
C GLU A 142 8.37 11.41 15.98
N LYS A 143 9.65 11.82 15.96
CA LYS A 143 10.74 11.02 15.42
C LYS A 143 10.94 9.73 16.18
N ASP A 144 10.86 9.75 17.51
CA ASP A 144 10.97 8.55 18.34
C ASP A 144 9.90 7.52 17.98
N LYS A 145 8.66 7.95 17.71
CA LYS A 145 7.58 7.04 17.29
C LYS A 145 7.76 6.52 15.86
N VAL A 146 8.24 7.35 14.95
CA VAL A 146 8.59 6.90 13.59
C VAL A 146 9.73 5.87 13.65
N ILE A 147 10.70 6.07 14.54
CA ILE A 147 11.76 5.10 14.82
C ILE A 147 11.20 3.80 15.39
N ILE A 148 10.30 3.84 16.38
CA ILE A 148 9.61 2.65 16.91
C ILE A 148 8.93 1.88 15.78
N LEU A 149 8.19 2.57 14.91
CA LEU A 149 7.55 1.94 13.76
C LEU A 149 8.56 1.25 12.83
N TYR A 150 9.67 1.92 12.49
CA TYR A 150 10.68 1.37 11.59
C TYR A 150 11.43 0.19 12.21
N ASP A 151 11.78 0.28 13.49
CA ASP A 151 12.43 -0.78 14.23
C ASP A 151 11.54 -2.04 14.28
N TYR A 152 10.25 -1.85 14.58
CA TYR A 152 9.28 -2.95 14.58
C TYR A 152 9.13 -3.57 13.18
N CYS A 153 9.07 -2.75 12.13
CA CYS A 153 8.99 -3.24 10.75
C CYS A 153 10.23 -4.04 10.34
N ILE A 154 11.43 -3.62 10.76
CA ILE A 154 12.66 -4.35 10.47
C ILE A 154 12.70 -5.67 11.23
N ASP A 155 12.43 -5.65 12.54
CA ASP A 155 12.50 -6.83 13.41
C ASP A 155 11.59 -7.95 12.92
N LYS A 156 10.36 -7.60 12.51
CA LYS A 156 9.34 -8.55 12.05
C LYS A 156 9.33 -8.75 10.54
N GLY A 157 10.13 -8.01 9.78
CA GLY A 157 10.11 -8.02 8.31
C GLY A 157 8.79 -7.54 7.71
N ILE A 158 8.10 -6.60 8.36
CA ILE A 158 6.80 -6.07 7.93
C ILE A 158 7.01 -5.09 6.76
N PRO A 159 6.39 -5.32 5.59
CA PRO A 159 6.48 -4.40 4.47
C PRO A 159 5.69 -3.10 4.72
N ILE A 160 6.30 -1.97 4.34
CA ILE A 160 5.67 -0.66 4.33
C ILE A 160 5.29 -0.29 2.90
N THR A 161 4.03 0.08 2.68
CA THR A 161 3.62 0.78 1.47
C THR A 161 3.46 2.26 1.78
N THR A 162 4.01 3.15 0.95
CA THR A 162 3.83 4.60 1.06
C THR A 162 3.10 5.15 -0.16
N HIS A 163 2.25 6.16 0.02
CA HIS A 163 1.70 6.93 -1.11
C HIS A 163 2.81 7.73 -1.78
N CYS A 164 2.90 7.69 -3.11
CA CYS A 164 3.94 8.41 -3.85
C CYS A 164 3.47 8.95 -5.21
N SER A 165 2.45 9.82 -5.19
CA SER A 165 2.05 10.63 -6.33
C SER A 165 1.66 12.04 -5.91
N ASN A 166 1.71 12.99 -6.85
CA ASN A 166 1.28 14.37 -6.56
C ASN A 166 -0.26 14.57 -6.62
N GLY A 167 -1.02 13.48 -6.75
CA GLY A 167 -2.48 13.45 -6.69
C GLY A 167 -3.01 12.90 -5.37
N GLY A 168 -4.23 12.38 -5.40
CA GLY A 168 -4.90 11.76 -4.25
C GLY A 168 -5.49 12.76 -3.25
N PHE A 169 -5.99 12.24 -2.12
CA PHE A 169 -6.50 13.06 -1.02
C PHE A 169 -5.35 13.74 -0.28
N ARG A 170 -5.48 15.05 -0.04
CA ARG A 170 -4.43 15.89 0.56
C ARG A 170 -5.03 16.76 1.64
N VAL A 171 -4.46 16.72 2.84
CA VAL A 171 -4.88 17.59 3.94
C VAL A 171 -3.72 18.32 4.62
N ASP A 172 -2.48 17.88 4.37
CA ASP A 172 -1.28 18.50 4.92
C ASP A 172 -0.64 19.44 3.89
N LYS A 173 -0.27 20.64 4.31
CA LYS A 173 0.41 21.65 3.46
C LYS A 173 1.80 21.21 3.00
N ASN A 174 2.46 20.32 3.76
CA ASN A 174 3.76 19.76 3.46
C ASN A 174 3.67 18.41 2.72
N ALA A 175 2.47 18.03 2.23
CA ALA A 175 2.22 16.76 1.56
C ALA A 175 3.29 16.39 0.51
N ASP A 176 3.66 17.32 -0.37
CA ASP A 176 4.68 17.06 -1.38
C ASP A 176 6.06 16.79 -0.79
N ASN A 177 6.44 17.48 0.30
CA ASN A 177 7.72 17.27 0.98
C ASN A 177 7.81 15.90 1.65
N TYR A 178 6.70 15.44 2.24
CA TYR A 178 6.62 14.13 2.89
C TYR A 178 6.47 12.98 1.88
N THR A 179 5.86 13.26 0.73
CA THR A 179 5.62 12.27 -0.34
C THR A 179 6.85 12.09 -1.24
N ALA A 180 7.60 13.16 -1.50
CA ALA A 180 8.73 13.15 -2.43
C ALA A 180 9.80 12.12 -1.98
N PRO A 181 10.10 11.12 -2.83
CA PRO A 181 11.03 10.04 -2.47
C PRO A 181 12.44 10.57 -2.23
N GLY A 182 12.89 11.54 -3.03
CA GLY A 182 14.21 12.18 -2.92
C GLY A 182 14.41 13.12 -1.72
N LEU A 183 13.46 13.21 -0.79
CA LEU A 183 13.52 14.10 0.38
C LEU A 183 13.58 13.32 1.69
N LYS A 184 12.48 13.26 2.45
CA LYS A 184 12.44 12.65 3.78
C LYS A 184 12.71 11.13 3.71
N TRP A 185 12.21 10.44 2.68
CA TRP A 185 12.47 9.00 2.49
C TRP A 185 13.94 8.68 2.17
N THR A 186 14.63 9.49 1.36
CA THR A 186 16.08 9.34 1.16
C THR A 186 16.83 9.42 2.49
N LYS A 187 16.52 10.41 3.34
CA LYS A 187 17.13 10.55 4.67
C LYS A 187 16.90 9.34 5.57
N VAL A 188 15.73 8.69 5.47
CA VAL A 188 15.46 7.43 6.18
C VAL A 188 16.40 6.35 5.68
N LEU A 189 16.45 6.11 4.37
CA LEU A 189 17.20 5.00 3.78
C LEU A 189 18.72 5.17 3.86
N GLU A 190 19.22 6.40 3.95
CA GLU A 190 20.64 6.72 4.20
C GLU A 190 21.13 6.27 5.59
N VAL A 191 20.21 6.11 6.56
CA VAL A 191 20.57 5.52 7.85
C VAL A 191 20.77 4.02 7.66
N GLU A 192 21.99 3.53 7.92
CA GLU A 192 22.40 2.15 7.66
C GLU A 192 21.39 1.11 8.17
N LYS A 193 20.86 1.28 9.39
CA LYS A 193 19.82 0.40 9.97
C LYS A 193 18.56 0.36 9.10
N TYR A 194 18.08 1.51 8.63
CA TYR A 194 16.82 1.66 7.91
C TYR A 194 16.92 1.38 6.41
N SER A 195 18.12 1.23 5.86
CA SER A 195 18.34 0.68 4.51
C SER A 195 17.74 -0.73 4.32
N LYS A 196 17.48 -1.45 5.43
CA LYS A 196 16.84 -2.77 5.46
C LYS A 196 15.32 -2.72 5.40
N LEU A 197 14.68 -1.55 5.52
CA LEU A 197 13.24 -1.43 5.43
C LEU A 197 12.73 -1.93 4.08
N LYS A 198 11.66 -2.72 4.12
CA LYS A 198 10.97 -3.21 2.92
C LYS A 198 9.89 -2.22 2.53
N ILE A 199 10.18 -1.31 1.60
CA ILE A 199 9.32 -0.17 1.28
C ILE A 199 8.85 -0.24 -0.16
N LYS A 200 7.56 -0.04 -0.40
CA LYS A 200 6.99 0.15 -1.74
C LYS A 200 6.42 1.56 -1.92
N PHE A 201 6.93 2.27 -2.93
CA PHE A 201 6.39 3.56 -3.37
C PHE A 201 5.22 3.37 -4.34
N GLY A 202 4.02 3.78 -3.94
CA GLY A 202 2.83 3.68 -4.78
C GLY A 202 2.86 4.62 -5.99
N HIS A 203 2.22 4.22 -7.09
CA HIS A 203 2.06 5.03 -8.31
C HIS A 203 3.36 5.40 -9.04
N PHE A 204 4.46 4.77 -8.69
CA PHE A 204 5.79 4.94 -9.28
C PHE A 204 6.22 6.42 -9.41
N GLY A 205 5.88 7.24 -8.40
CA GLY A 205 6.27 8.64 -8.40
C GLY A 205 5.51 9.49 -9.41
N PHE A 206 4.28 9.10 -9.80
CA PHE A 206 3.52 9.85 -10.79
C PHE A 206 3.32 11.32 -10.38
N GLN A 207 3.71 12.22 -11.26
CA GLN A 207 3.52 13.66 -11.10
C GLN A 207 2.72 14.21 -12.30
N SER A 208 1.58 14.85 -12.02
CA SER A 208 0.83 15.61 -13.02
C SER A 208 1.70 16.71 -13.64
N LYS A 209 1.48 16.97 -14.93
CA LYS A 209 2.26 17.95 -15.68
C LYS A 209 2.05 19.36 -15.12
N PHE A 210 3.13 20.14 -15.06
CA PHE A 210 3.08 21.57 -14.69
C PHE A 210 2.73 22.45 -15.89
N LEU A 211 3.34 22.17 -17.04
CA LEU A 211 2.99 22.67 -18.38
C LEU A 211 2.95 21.48 -19.34
N TRP A 212 2.13 21.56 -20.40
CA TRP A 212 1.91 20.45 -21.35
C TRP A 212 3.21 19.86 -21.96
N LEU A 213 4.26 20.69 -22.05
CA LEU A 213 5.54 20.41 -22.73
C LEU A 213 6.61 19.72 -21.86
N PHE A 214 6.53 19.73 -20.52
CA PHE A 214 7.58 19.16 -19.67
C PHE A 214 7.04 18.05 -18.74
N PRO A 215 7.41 16.78 -18.97
CA PRO A 215 7.06 15.71 -18.05
C PRO A 215 7.79 15.91 -16.71
N ARG A 216 7.06 15.76 -15.59
CA ARG A 216 7.67 15.69 -14.26
C ARG A 216 8.02 14.24 -13.96
N THR A 217 9.31 13.93 -13.99
CA THR A 217 9.82 12.58 -13.72
C THR A 217 10.68 12.50 -12.47
N GLN A 218 10.98 13.63 -11.83
CA GLN A 218 11.91 13.72 -10.70
C GLN A 218 11.61 12.68 -9.61
N TRP A 219 10.35 12.48 -9.24
CA TRP A 219 10.00 11.49 -8.21
C TRP A 219 10.20 10.06 -8.68
N ARG A 220 9.82 9.74 -9.92
CA ARG A 220 10.10 8.43 -10.53
C ARG A 220 11.61 8.16 -10.61
N ASP A 221 12.37 9.14 -11.07
CA ASP A 221 13.81 9.00 -11.26
C ASP A 221 14.52 8.83 -9.89
N SER A 222 14.05 9.53 -8.84
CA SER A 222 14.50 9.31 -7.46
C SER A 222 14.13 7.90 -6.96
N ILE A 223 12.94 7.38 -7.28
CA ILE A 223 12.57 6.00 -6.92
C ILE A 223 13.51 5.01 -7.60
N ILE A 224 13.82 5.18 -8.89
CA ILE A 224 14.74 4.29 -9.61
C ILE A 224 16.14 4.31 -8.99
N GLU A 225 16.62 5.49 -8.57
CA GLU A 225 17.88 5.64 -7.85
C GLU A 225 17.84 4.91 -6.50
N LEU A 226 16.79 5.13 -5.68
CA LEU A 226 16.60 4.41 -4.42
C LEU A 226 16.54 2.89 -4.64
N MET A 227 15.83 2.43 -5.66
CA MET A 227 15.75 1.01 -6.02
C MET A 227 17.09 0.45 -6.51
N SER A 228 17.99 1.29 -7.03
CA SER A 228 19.35 0.88 -7.42
C SER A 228 20.26 0.74 -6.21
N ASN A 229 20.09 1.62 -5.21
CA ASN A 229 20.96 1.67 -4.03
C ASN A 229 20.49 0.74 -2.90
N TYR A 230 19.19 0.44 -2.84
CA TYR A 230 18.57 -0.30 -1.74
C TYR A 230 17.75 -1.49 -2.28
N PRO A 231 18.14 -2.75 -2.00
CA PRO A 231 17.52 -3.95 -2.59
C PRO A 231 16.08 -4.22 -2.11
N ASN A 232 15.68 -3.59 -0.99
CA ASN A 232 14.37 -3.75 -0.36
C ASN A 232 13.36 -2.65 -0.76
N VAL A 233 13.71 -1.81 -1.75
CA VAL A 233 12.82 -0.76 -2.26
C VAL A 233 12.09 -1.22 -3.52
N TYR A 234 10.78 -1.06 -3.50
CA TYR A 234 9.84 -1.48 -4.53
C TYR A 234 9.00 -0.30 -5.02
N ALA A 235 8.31 -0.49 -6.13
CA ALA A 235 7.27 0.43 -6.58
C ALA A 235 6.11 -0.32 -7.23
N ASP A 236 4.96 0.35 -7.35
CA ASP A 236 3.88 -0.12 -8.22
C ASP A 236 3.47 0.95 -9.22
N PHE A 237 2.88 0.54 -10.34
CA PHE A 237 2.31 1.45 -11.33
C PHE A 237 0.79 1.61 -11.20
N SER A 238 0.27 1.59 -9.97
CA SER A 238 -1.15 1.78 -9.70
C SER A 238 -1.63 3.19 -10.05
N CYS A 239 -2.93 3.32 -10.34
CA CYS A 239 -3.55 4.58 -10.76
C CYS A 239 -3.02 5.14 -12.10
N LEU A 240 -2.15 4.40 -12.81
CA LEU A 240 -1.77 4.73 -14.18
C LEU A 240 -2.81 4.16 -15.15
N SER A 241 -3.05 4.87 -16.25
CA SER A 241 -3.78 4.28 -17.37
C SER A 241 -2.92 3.18 -18.00
N LEU A 242 -3.58 2.06 -18.29
CA LEU A 242 -2.96 0.84 -18.80
C LEU A 242 -3.08 0.76 -20.32
N SER A 243 -3.03 1.91 -21.00
CA SER A 243 -3.01 1.95 -22.46
C SER A 243 -1.72 1.32 -23.00
N GLU A 244 -1.76 0.80 -24.22
CA GLU A 244 -0.57 0.26 -24.91
C GLU A 244 0.56 1.28 -24.94
N LYS A 245 0.25 2.56 -25.15
CA LYS A 245 1.23 3.65 -25.16
C LYS A 245 1.97 3.78 -23.82
N GLN A 246 1.25 3.70 -22.71
CA GLN A 246 1.84 3.80 -21.37
C GLN A 246 2.63 2.54 -21.01
N CYS A 247 2.10 1.36 -21.33
CA CYS A 247 2.81 0.10 -21.13
C CYS A 247 4.11 0.08 -21.94
N LYS A 248 4.09 0.55 -23.19
CA LYS A 248 5.29 0.69 -24.04
C LYS A 248 6.30 1.66 -23.47
N HIS A 249 5.85 2.78 -22.89
CA HIS A 249 6.73 3.74 -22.22
C HIS A 249 7.44 3.12 -21.01
N LEU A 250 6.70 2.37 -20.17
CA LEU A 250 7.30 1.64 -19.05
C LEU A 250 8.27 0.58 -19.53
N GLU A 251 7.91 -0.22 -20.55
CA GLU A 251 8.80 -1.22 -21.12
C GLU A 251 10.10 -0.62 -21.66
N GLY A 252 10.00 0.52 -22.38
CA GLY A 252 11.15 1.25 -22.88
C GLY A 252 12.08 1.74 -21.76
N LEU A 253 11.51 2.25 -20.66
CA LEU A 253 12.26 2.66 -19.48
C LEU A 253 12.98 1.47 -18.83
N LEU A 254 12.33 0.31 -18.71
CA LEU A 254 12.95 -0.89 -18.16
C LEU A 254 14.12 -1.37 -19.02
N LYS A 255 13.96 -1.35 -20.35
CA LYS A 255 15.03 -1.67 -21.31
C LYS A 255 16.20 -0.68 -21.21
N GLU A 256 15.91 0.62 -21.08
CA GLU A 256 16.95 1.64 -20.90
C GLU A 256 17.79 1.40 -19.63
N LYS A 257 17.15 0.96 -18.55
CA LYS A 257 17.82 0.72 -17.26
C LYS A 257 18.37 -0.70 -17.09
N GLU A 258 18.18 -1.61 -18.04
CA GLU A 258 18.55 -3.02 -17.87
C GLU A 258 20.05 -3.22 -17.56
N ASN A 259 20.93 -2.42 -18.16
CA ASN A 259 22.38 -2.51 -17.92
C ASN A 259 22.83 -1.86 -16.60
N THR A 260 22.10 -0.86 -16.09
CA THR A 260 22.50 -0.09 -14.90
C THR A 260 21.75 -0.52 -13.65
N ASN A 261 20.56 -1.09 -13.80
CA ASN A 261 19.71 -1.61 -12.73
C ASN A 261 18.91 -2.83 -13.24
N PRO A 262 19.57 -3.98 -13.46
CA PRO A 262 18.95 -5.17 -14.05
C PRO A 262 17.78 -5.74 -13.22
N GLU A 263 17.79 -5.51 -11.91
CA GLU A 263 16.78 -6.01 -10.97
C GLU A 263 15.55 -5.09 -10.85
N LEU A 264 15.53 -3.93 -11.55
CA LEU A 264 14.44 -2.96 -11.48
C LEU A 264 13.07 -3.60 -11.78
N LYS A 265 13.01 -4.45 -12.81
CA LYS A 265 11.79 -5.17 -13.21
C LYS A 265 11.30 -6.17 -12.16
N ASP A 266 12.18 -6.68 -11.29
CA ASP A 266 11.84 -7.67 -10.25
C ASP A 266 11.37 -7.01 -8.95
N ARG A 267 11.30 -5.68 -8.94
CA ARG A 267 10.82 -4.86 -7.81
C ARG A 267 9.70 -3.90 -8.19
N ILE A 268 9.10 -4.08 -9.36
CA ILE A 268 7.91 -3.36 -9.82
C ILE A 268 6.69 -4.26 -9.72
N LEU A 269 5.63 -3.79 -9.09
CA LEU A 269 4.39 -4.51 -8.89
C LEU A 269 3.28 -3.92 -9.76
N PHE A 270 2.37 -4.78 -10.19
CA PHE A 270 1.07 -4.33 -10.65
C PHE A 270 0.28 -3.80 -9.44
N GLY A 271 -0.47 -2.72 -9.66
CA GLY A 271 -1.49 -2.29 -8.72
C GLY A 271 -2.61 -1.60 -9.49
N SER A 272 -3.84 -1.71 -8.98
CA SER A 272 -5.01 -1.14 -9.66
C SER A 272 -5.45 0.19 -9.07
N ASP A 273 -5.16 0.45 -7.79
CA ASP A 273 -5.81 1.52 -7.02
C ASP A 273 -7.33 1.51 -7.20
N PHE A 274 -7.91 0.31 -7.01
CA PHE A 274 -9.25 -0.09 -7.42
C PHE A 274 -10.30 1.03 -7.36
N LEU A 275 -10.69 1.51 -6.19
CA LEU A 275 -11.75 2.53 -6.09
C LEU A 275 -11.42 3.85 -6.80
N ILE A 276 -10.15 4.23 -6.84
CA ILE A 276 -9.69 5.51 -7.42
C ILE A 276 -9.63 5.41 -8.94
N SER A 277 -9.22 4.27 -9.49
CA SER A 277 -9.13 4.09 -10.94
C SER A 277 -10.47 4.26 -11.67
N LEU A 278 -11.61 3.99 -11.02
CA LEU A 278 -12.96 4.22 -11.59
C LEU A 278 -13.26 5.70 -11.90
N ILE A 279 -12.46 6.64 -11.40
CA ILE A 279 -12.58 8.05 -11.79
C ILE A 279 -12.22 8.24 -13.27
N TRP A 280 -11.36 7.38 -13.84
CA TRP A 280 -10.84 7.53 -15.21
C TRP A 280 -11.06 6.32 -16.12
N THR A 281 -11.68 5.24 -15.63
CA THR A 281 -12.05 4.06 -16.44
C THR A 281 -13.54 3.76 -16.32
N ASN A 282 -14.15 3.20 -17.36
CA ASN A 282 -15.59 2.89 -17.31
C ASN A 282 -15.90 1.70 -16.41
N SER A 283 -14.96 0.77 -16.23
CA SER A 283 -15.13 -0.39 -15.35
C SER A 283 -13.80 -1.05 -14.98
N TYR A 284 -13.82 -1.84 -13.90
CA TYR A 284 -12.70 -2.70 -13.53
C TYR A 284 -12.34 -3.74 -14.58
N ASN A 285 -13.36 -4.31 -15.20
CA ASN A 285 -13.18 -5.27 -16.27
C ASN A 285 -12.46 -4.63 -17.46
N GLU A 286 -12.75 -3.37 -17.77
CA GLU A 286 -12.01 -2.62 -18.79
C GLU A 286 -10.55 -2.38 -18.37
N TYR A 287 -10.31 -1.89 -17.15
CA TYR A 287 -8.95 -1.65 -16.63
C TYR A 287 -8.07 -2.91 -16.71
N LEU A 288 -8.57 -4.04 -16.21
CA LEU A 288 -7.86 -5.32 -16.23
C LEU A 288 -7.76 -5.88 -17.65
N ARG A 289 -8.80 -5.76 -18.48
CA ARG A 289 -8.75 -6.21 -19.87
C ARG A 289 -7.68 -5.44 -20.64
N ASN A 290 -7.58 -4.13 -20.46
CA ASN A 290 -6.58 -3.30 -21.13
C ASN A 290 -5.16 -3.79 -20.81
N PHE A 291 -4.84 -4.01 -19.52
CA PHE A 291 -3.53 -4.56 -19.17
C PHE A 291 -3.35 -6.02 -19.60
N LYS A 292 -4.41 -6.84 -19.59
CA LYS A 292 -4.32 -8.21 -20.09
C LYS A 292 -3.99 -8.23 -21.58
N THR A 293 -4.58 -7.34 -22.39
CA THR A 293 -4.45 -7.36 -23.86
C THR A 293 -3.31 -6.52 -24.40
N THR A 294 -2.65 -5.68 -23.58
CA THR A 294 -1.46 -4.95 -24.03
C THR A 294 -0.37 -5.92 -24.50
N LYS A 295 0.30 -5.58 -25.61
CA LYS A 295 1.43 -6.37 -26.12
C LYS A 295 2.72 -6.05 -25.36
N SER A 296 2.90 -4.77 -25.03
CA SER A 296 4.00 -4.34 -24.18
C SER A 296 3.88 -4.95 -22.78
N LEU A 297 5.03 -5.26 -22.16
CA LEU A 297 5.15 -5.88 -20.84
C LEU A 297 4.67 -7.34 -20.76
N GLN A 298 4.32 -7.99 -21.87
CA GLN A 298 3.73 -9.33 -21.87
C GLN A 298 4.54 -10.34 -21.05
N ASP A 299 5.86 -10.37 -21.24
CA ASP A 299 6.78 -11.29 -20.55
C ASP A 299 7.00 -10.94 -19.07
N LEU A 300 6.54 -9.75 -18.63
CA LEU A 300 6.69 -9.26 -17.26
C LEU A 300 5.37 -9.32 -16.46
N LYS A 301 4.24 -9.65 -17.10
CA LYS A 301 2.93 -9.65 -16.42
C LYS A 301 2.88 -10.62 -15.25
N GLU A 302 3.43 -11.83 -15.39
CA GLU A 302 3.50 -12.79 -14.30
C GLU A 302 4.35 -12.27 -13.13
N ASN A 303 5.49 -11.64 -13.43
CA ASN A 303 6.35 -11.04 -12.42
C ASN A 303 5.61 -9.92 -11.69
N PHE A 304 5.00 -8.98 -12.42
CA PHE A 304 4.31 -7.83 -11.83
C PHE A 304 3.07 -8.23 -11.02
N CYS A 305 2.31 -9.23 -11.46
CA CYS A 305 1.06 -9.62 -10.81
C CYS A 305 1.24 -10.65 -9.68
N SER A 306 2.31 -11.47 -9.71
CA SER A 306 2.44 -12.61 -8.79
C SER A 306 3.81 -12.65 -8.10
N LYS A 307 4.91 -12.81 -8.85
CA LYS A 307 6.23 -13.08 -8.25
C LYS A 307 6.80 -11.88 -7.47
N ASN A 308 6.66 -10.67 -7.98
CA ASN A 308 7.16 -9.46 -7.32
C ASN A 308 6.31 -9.11 -6.08
N PRO A 309 4.96 -9.16 -6.14
CA PRO A 309 4.12 -9.08 -4.94
C PRO A 309 4.47 -10.12 -3.88
N GLU A 310 4.66 -11.38 -4.25
CA GLU A 310 5.06 -12.44 -3.31
C GLU A 310 6.39 -12.12 -2.62
N LYS A 311 7.42 -11.73 -3.40
CA LYS A 311 8.72 -11.29 -2.88
C LYS A 311 8.59 -10.07 -1.98
N PHE A 312 7.68 -9.15 -2.28
CA PHE A 312 7.44 -7.95 -1.46
C PHE A 312 6.66 -8.26 -0.18
N LEU A 313 5.70 -9.18 -0.21
CA LEU A 313 4.85 -9.49 0.94
C LEU A 313 5.55 -10.40 1.93
N PHE A 314 6.25 -11.42 1.45
CA PHE A 314 6.73 -12.50 2.31
C PHE A 314 8.24 -12.44 2.49
N ASN A 315 8.66 -12.80 3.70
CA ASN A 315 10.05 -13.06 4.01
C ASN A 315 10.46 -14.34 3.29
N ARG A 316 11.58 -14.30 2.57
CA ARG A 316 12.14 -15.51 1.97
C ARG A 316 12.47 -16.48 3.10
N LYS A 317 12.27 -17.78 2.87
CA LYS A 317 12.93 -18.80 3.71
C LYS A 317 14.42 -18.46 3.68
N ASN A 318 15.03 -18.31 4.85
CA ASN A 318 16.48 -18.40 4.93
C ASN A 318 16.82 -19.78 4.35
N SER A 319 17.34 -19.81 3.13
CA SER A 319 18.05 -20.98 2.64
C SER A 319 19.31 -21.07 3.50
N GLU A 320 19.29 -21.99 4.46
CA GLU A 320 20.50 -22.46 5.15
C GLU A 320 21.53 -22.99 4.15
#